data_AF-A0A1M6DAK7-F1
#
_entry.id   AF-A0A1M6DAK7-F1
#
_cell.length_a   1.000
_cell.length_b   1.000
_cell.length_c   1.000
_cell.angle_alpha   90.00
_cell.angle_beta   90.00
_cell.angle_gamma   90.00
#
_symmetry.space_group_name_H-M   'P 1'
#
loop_
_entity.id
_entity.type
_entity.pdbx_description
1 polymer ?
#
loop_
_entity_poly.entity_id
_entity_poly.type
_entity_poly.pdbx_seq_one_letter_code
_entity_poly.pdbx_strand_id
1 'polypeptide(L)'
;MSNERNAGRKPLISEEQINEIEERYNGGESLSAIAKEYGVTRQALHKRLQDKSNKPVKIDWIEDGECVSSMEVDFKRRGIVLANYAVEISRLPFGFNVHPTWQNFISLLEEKYLKEHGVDEPGTYLVTDDGKGFQVDEVLDLPEDFQGEIPVFEFQKKDLILTRTDTDGFQMKAMSSDRRLFIKSQAVISGVEMQDWAVEIIASDLAEQLGIPCVKQHQCKFAFGNRKWEGVYSKNFEIDGYTFLSFESLISTEHLSTKDDAFIRMGSLEKLEWCANQLARIGGISCAQAEKYMIDLAVIDCLVGNVDRHTRNFGLFFNSNKGEYSIPLVFDNGMGLFEHDYYRDNYKSFEEAMNNVYVSP
;
A
#
# COMPACT_ATOMS: atom_id res chain seq x y z
N MET A 1 23.42 51.41 49.46
CA MET A 1 23.21 51.12 48.03
C MET A 1 22.34 49.89 47.92
N SER A 2 21.02 50.09 47.82
CA SER A 2 20.03 49.03 47.63
C SER A 2 20.05 48.57 46.18
N ASN A 3 20.18 47.27 45.95
CA ASN A 3 20.11 46.68 44.62
C ASN A 3 18.73 46.95 44.02
N GLU A 4 18.66 47.78 42.98
CA GLU A 4 17.48 48.16 42.19
C GLU A 4 17.01 47.02 41.26
N ARG A 5 16.83 45.82 41.81
CA ARG A 5 16.17 44.73 41.09
C ARG A 5 15.04 44.23 41.97
N ASN A 6 13.87 44.83 41.78
CA ASN A 6 12.56 44.27 42.15
C ASN A 6 12.41 42.90 41.47
N ALA A 7 13.12 41.89 41.97
CA ALA A 7 12.92 40.49 41.66
C ALA A 7 11.68 40.00 42.43
N GLY A 8 10.55 40.66 42.17
CA GLY A 8 9.24 40.12 42.53
C GLY A 8 9.06 38.81 41.79
N ARG A 9 8.61 37.79 42.53
CA ARG A 9 8.26 36.47 41.99
C ARG A 9 7.32 36.70 40.80
N LYS A 10 7.79 36.39 39.58
CA LYS A 10 6.99 36.58 38.35
C LYS A 10 5.62 35.94 38.55
N PRO A 11 4.52 36.63 38.16
CA PRO A 11 3.18 36.11 38.36
C PRO A 11 3.06 34.73 37.73
N LEU A 12 2.60 33.76 38.52
CA LEU A 12 2.39 32.40 38.05
C LEU A 12 1.08 32.42 37.24
N ILE A 13 1.19 32.56 35.91
CA ILE A 13 0.02 32.42 35.05
C ILE A 13 -0.56 31.03 35.28
N SER A 14 -1.83 30.95 35.68
CA SER A 14 -2.56 29.69 35.92
C SER A 14 -2.89 28.99 34.59
N GLU A 15 -3.27 27.71 34.63
CA GLU A 15 -3.64 26.97 33.42
C GLU A 15 -4.88 27.58 32.74
N GLU A 16 -5.85 28.07 33.51
CA GLU A 16 -7.03 28.80 33.00
C GLU A 16 -6.64 30.08 32.25
N GLN A 17 -5.70 30.86 32.80
CA GLN A 17 -5.20 32.07 32.14
C GLN A 17 -4.41 31.75 30.87
N ILE A 18 -3.76 30.57 30.77
CA ILE A 18 -3.10 30.14 29.53
C ILE A 18 -4.12 29.76 28.44
N ASN A 19 -5.26 29.16 28.79
CA ASN A 19 -6.34 28.87 27.83
C ASN A 19 -6.89 30.17 27.22
N GLU A 20 -7.18 31.17 28.04
CA GLU A 20 -7.67 32.48 27.60
C GLU A 20 -6.67 33.19 26.66
N ILE A 21 -5.38 33.11 26.99
CA ILE A 21 -4.30 33.66 26.16
C ILE A 21 -4.19 32.96 24.80
N GLU A 22 -4.43 31.65 24.75
CA GLU A 22 -4.36 30.84 23.52
C GLU A 22 -5.51 31.19 22.57
N GLU A 23 -6.73 31.35 23.07
CA GLU A 23 -7.89 31.80 22.29
C GLU A 23 -7.65 33.20 21.68
N ARG A 24 -7.15 34.14 22.49
CA ARG A 24 -6.85 35.51 22.03
C ARG A 24 -5.74 35.54 20.99
N TYR A 25 -4.70 34.73 21.16
CA TYR A 25 -3.61 34.61 20.18
C TYR A 25 -4.08 33.99 18.85
N ASN A 26 -4.90 32.94 18.92
CA ASN A 26 -5.49 32.30 17.73
C ASN A 26 -6.52 33.20 17.01
N GLY A 27 -7.15 34.13 17.75
CA GLY A 27 -7.98 35.20 17.21
C GLY A 27 -7.21 36.33 16.50
N GLY A 28 -5.88 36.22 16.38
CA GLY A 28 -5.02 37.15 15.64
C GLY A 28 -4.40 38.27 16.48
N GLU A 29 -4.59 38.24 17.80
CA GLU A 29 -4.03 39.26 18.69
C GLU A 29 -2.52 39.04 18.92
N SER A 30 -1.74 40.14 18.97
CA SER A 30 -0.28 40.02 19.05
C SER A 30 0.17 39.44 20.39
N LEU A 31 0.96 38.36 20.35
CA LEU A 31 1.58 37.75 21.53
C LEU A 31 2.39 38.75 22.38
N SER A 32 2.89 39.83 21.77
CA SER A 32 3.62 40.88 22.50
C SER A 32 2.67 41.78 23.31
N ALA A 33 1.45 42.01 22.82
CA ALA A 33 0.43 42.76 23.53
C ALA A 33 -0.12 41.94 24.71
N ILE A 34 -0.44 40.66 24.45
CA ILE A 34 -0.92 39.74 25.49
C ILE A 34 0.13 39.55 26.59
N ALA A 35 1.40 39.34 26.24
CA ALA A 35 2.47 39.19 27.24
C ALA A 35 2.61 40.43 28.15
N LYS A 36 2.42 41.64 27.60
CA LYS A 36 2.47 42.90 28.35
C LYS A 36 1.32 43.03 29.34
N GLU A 37 0.12 42.58 28.96
CA GLU A 37 -1.08 42.59 29.80
C GLU A 37 -0.95 41.67 31.02
N TYR A 38 -0.45 40.45 30.80
CA TYR A 38 -0.23 39.47 31.87
C TYR A 38 1.10 39.68 32.64
N GLY A 39 1.82 40.77 32.38
CA GLY A 39 3.06 41.11 33.11
C GLY A 39 4.20 40.10 32.92
N VAL A 40 4.22 39.37 31.79
CA VAL A 40 5.25 38.38 31.47
C VAL A 40 6.03 38.75 30.21
N THR A 41 7.21 38.17 30.06
CA THR A 41 8.01 38.35 28.84
C THR A 41 7.43 37.52 27.68
N ARG A 42 7.39 38.06 26.46
CA ARG A 42 6.96 37.33 25.24
C ARG A 42 7.59 35.94 25.11
N GLN A 43 8.89 35.82 25.40
CA GLN A 43 9.61 34.54 25.34
C GLN A 43 9.11 33.51 26.37
N ALA A 44 8.78 33.96 27.59
CA ALA A 44 8.22 33.08 28.62
C ALA A 44 6.80 32.62 28.26
N LEU A 45 6.00 33.50 27.67
CA LEU A 45 4.65 33.15 27.22
C LEU A 45 4.70 32.19 26.02
N HIS A 46 5.54 32.47 25.03
CA HIS A 46 5.79 31.59 23.89
C HIS A 46 6.29 30.20 24.33
N LYS A 47 7.25 30.15 25.26
CA LYS A 47 7.76 28.89 25.81
C LYS A 47 6.65 28.11 26.54
N ARG A 48 5.81 28.78 27.33
CA ARG A 48 4.70 28.11 28.03
C ARG A 48 3.61 27.59 27.07
N LEU A 49 3.29 28.35 26.02
CA LEU A 49 2.38 27.88 24.96
C LEU A 49 2.97 26.67 24.24
N GLN A 50 4.27 26.68 23.92
CA GLN A 50 4.96 25.51 23.34
C GLN A 50 5.06 24.31 24.30
N ASP A 51 5.28 24.55 25.60
CA ASP A 51 5.37 23.48 26.60
C ASP A 51 3.99 22.84 26.85
N LYS A 52 2.90 23.60 26.73
CA LYS A 52 1.53 23.10 26.79
C LYS A 52 1.14 22.33 25.52
N SER A 53 1.53 22.83 24.33
CA SER A 53 1.28 22.13 23.06
C SER A 53 2.08 20.83 22.90
N ASN A 54 3.00 20.53 23.83
CA ASN A 54 3.89 19.37 23.80
C ASN A 54 3.42 18.22 24.71
N LYS A 55 2.29 18.35 25.42
CA LYS A 55 1.77 17.27 26.27
C LYS A 55 0.93 16.31 25.42
N PRO A 56 1.10 14.98 25.58
CA PRO A 56 0.20 14.01 24.98
C PRO A 56 -1.25 14.32 25.39
N VAL A 57 -2.15 14.31 24.42
CA VAL A 57 -3.58 14.50 24.63
C VAL A 57 -4.17 13.14 24.98
N LYS A 58 -4.93 13.08 26.07
CA LYS A 58 -5.66 11.88 26.44
C LYS A 58 -7.04 11.90 25.77
N ILE A 59 -7.38 10.83 25.06
CA ILE A 59 -8.66 10.63 24.39
C ILE A 59 -9.28 9.34 24.94
N ASP A 60 -10.44 9.45 25.57
CA ASP A 60 -11.19 8.30 26.08
C ASP A 60 -12.22 7.87 25.04
N TRP A 61 -12.26 6.57 24.75
CA TRP A 61 -13.19 5.96 23.81
C TRP A 61 -14.36 5.34 24.56
N ILE A 62 -15.55 5.83 24.27
CA ILE A 62 -16.78 5.51 24.99
C ILE A 62 -17.75 4.83 24.03
N GLU A 63 -18.20 3.63 24.38
CA GLU A 63 -19.22 2.86 23.66
C GLU A 63 -20.32 2.45 24.66
N ASP A 64 -21.57 2.69 24.31
CA ASP A 64 -22.74 2.47 25.18
C ASP A 64 -22.65 3.14 26.56
N GLY A 65 -21.95 4.28 26.65
CA GLY A 65 -21.76 5.04 27.90
C GLY A 65 -20.64 4.51 28.80
N GLU A 66 -19.92 3.46 28.39
CA GLU A 66 -18.77 2.90 29.10
C GLU A 66 -17.46 3.26 28.42
N CYS A 67 -16.43 3.65 29.19
CA CYS A 67 -15.09 3.85 28.66
C CYS A 67 -14.43 2.49 28.41
N VAL A 68 -14.34 2.09 27.14
CA VAL A 68 -13.83 0.78 26.73
C VAL A 68 -12.36 0.84 26.32
N SER A 69 -11.82 2.02 26.01
CA SER A 69 -10.38 2.23 25.73
C SER A 69 -9.95 3.66 26.04
N SER A 70 -8.66 3.86 26.29
CA SER A 70 -8.05 5.17 26.46
C SER A 70 -6.77 5.29 25.65
N MET A 71 -6.57 6.43 25.01
CA MET A 71 -5.45 6.72 24.12
C MET A 71 -4.68 7.94 24.62
N GLU A 72 -3.37 7.84 24.72
CA GLU A 72 -2.48 8.99 24.86
C GLU A 72 -1.85 9.29 23.49
N VAL A 73 -2.12 10.49 22.96
CA VAL A 73 -1.77 10.90 21.61
C VAL A 73 -0.77 12.05 21.65
N ASP A 74 0.46 11.80 21.19
CA ASP A 74 1.48 12.83 21.01
C ASP A 74 1.50 13.26 19.53
N PHE A 75 0.80 14.36 19.23
CA PHE A 75 0.70 14.91 17.87
C PHE A 75 2.03 15.34 17.27
N LYS A 76 3.02 15.69 18.10
CA LYS A 76 4.32 16.17 17.62
C LYS A 76 5.26 15.03 17.31
N ARG A 77 5.32 14.03 18.19
CA ARG A 77 6.12 12.82 17.99
C ARG A 77 5.42 11.81 17.08
N ARG A 78 4.17 12.08 16.71
CA ARG A 78 3.33 11.19 15.92
C ARG A 78 3.29 9.81 16.56
N GLY A 79 2.99 9.80 17.86
CA GLY A 79 2.98 8.60 18.69
C GLY A 79 1.62 8.43 19.35
N ILE A 80 1.19 7.18 19.48
CA ILE A 80 -0.02 6.82 20.21
C ILE A 80 0.28 5.66 21.15
N VAL A 81 -0.27 5.72 22.36
CA VAL A 81 -0.28 4.61 23.32
C VAL A 81 -1.73 4.29 23.63
N LEU A 82 -2.11 3.02 23.50
CA LEU A 82 -3.47 2.54 23.68
C LEU A 82 -3.56 1.63 24.92
N ALA A 83 -4.60 1.84 25.72
CA ALA A 83 -5.01 0.95 26.80
C ALA A 83 -6.46 0.51 26.58
N ASN A 84 -6.68 -0.79 26.37
CA ASN A 84 -8.02 -1.37 26.17
C ASN A 84 -8.53 -1.98 27.48
N TYR A 85 -9.78 -1.71 27.82
CA TYR A 85 -10.42 -2.20 29.04
C TYR A 85 -11.55 -3.21 28.76
N ALA A 86 -12.15 -3.17 27.56
CA ALA A 86 -13.15 -4.15 27.13
C ALA A 86 -12.50 -5.38 26.46
N VAL A 87 -13.14 -6.53 26.64
CA VAL A 87 -12.72 -7.83 26.04
C VAL A 87 -13.34 -8.02 24.65
N GLU A 88 -14.47 -7.37 24.37
CA GLU A 88 -15.19 -7.45 23.10
C GLU A 88 -14.51 -6.58 22.03
N ILE A 89 -13.91 -7.23 21.05
CA ILE A 89 -13.05 -6.61 20.05
C ILE A 89 -13.81 -5.62 19.15
N SER A 90 -15.09 -5.88 18.88
CA SER A 90 -15.95 -5.01 18.08
C SER A 90 -16.20 -3.63 18.71
N ARG A 91 -15.98 -3.48 20.02
CA ARG A 91 -16.16 -2.23 20.76
C ARG A 91 -14.88 -1.40 20.85
N LEU A 92 -13.74 -1.93 20.41
CA LEU A 92 -12.44 -1.28 20.53
C LEU A 92 -12.15 -0.36 19.33
N PRO A 93 -11.51 0.81 19.54
CA PRO A 93 -11.25 1.80 18.49
C PRO A 93 -10.37 1.28 17.35
N PHE A 94 -9.55 0.26 17.60
CA PHE A 94 -8.66 -0.34 16.58
C PHE A 94 -8.83 -1.86 16.45
N GLY A 95 -9.94 -2.41 16.94
CA GLY A 95 -10.21 -3.85 16.91
C GLY A 95 -9.06 -4.67 17.51
N PHE A 96 -8.50 -5.59 16.72
CA PHE A 96 -7.40 -6.48 17.13
C PHE A 96 -6.04 -5.77 17.32
N ASN A 97 -5.89 -4.54 16.83
CA ASN A 97 -4.62 -3.82 16.88
C ASN A 97 -4.39 -3.16 18.24
N VAL A 98 -3.69 -3.87 19.12
CA VAL A 98 -3.32 -3.39 20.47
C VAL A 98 -2.13 -2.42 20.50
N HIS A 99 -1.44 -2.23 19.37
CA HIS A 99 -0.31 -1.32 19.22
C HIS A 99 -0.49 -0.45 17.95
N PRO A 100 -1.53 0.41 17.93
CA PRO A 100 -1.84 1.21 16.74
C PRO A 100 -0.67 2.12 16.39
N THR A 101 -0.43 2.29 15.09
CA THR A 101 0.51 3.28 14.58
C THR A 101 -0.16 4.65 14.46
N TRP A 102 0.65 5.70 14.28
CA TRP A 102 0.13 7.02 13.95
C TRP A 102 -0.83 7.01 12.76
N GLN A 103 -0.54 6.20 11.74
CA GLN A 103 -1.39 6.12 10.56
C GLN A 103 -2.74 5.50 10.89
N ASN A 104 -2.78 4.48 11.77
CA ASN A 104 -4.04 3.91 12.22
C ASN A 104 -4.90 4.94 12.95
N PHE A 105 -4.27 5.79 13.78
CA PHE A 105 -4.97 6.87 14.47
C PHE A 105 -5.54 7.92 13.50
N ILE A 106 -4.81 8.30 12.46
CA ILE A 106 -5.33 9.22 11.42
C ILE A 106 -6.52 8.60 10.68
N SER A 107 -6.42 7.33 10.25
CA SER A 107 -7.52 6.65 9.57
C SER A 107 -8.78 6.56 10.43
N LEU A 108 -8.63 6.33 11.74
CA LEU A 108 -9.76 6.32 12.68
C LEU A 108 -10.44 7.68 12.78
N LEU A 109 -9.66 8.77 12.81
CA LEU A 109 -10.20 10.14 12.84
C LEU A 109 -10.90 10.50 11.54
N GLU A 110 -10.34 10.10 10.40
CA GLU A 110 -10.95 10.29 9.08
C GLU A 110 -12.29 9.54 8.97
N GLU A 111 -12.33 8.28 9.39
CA GLU A 111 -13.56 7.48 9.44
C GLU A 111 -14.64 8.15 10.29
N LYS A 112 -14.28 8.59 11.51
CA LYS A 112 -15.23 9.26 12.42
C LYS A 112 -15.71 10.60 11.88
N TYR A 113 -14.81 11.41 11.34
CA TYR A 113 -15.17 12.68 10.71
C TYR A 113 -16.17 12.48 9.57
N LEU A 114 -15.92 11.50 8.70
CA LEU A 114 -16.80 11.17 7.58
C LEU A 114 -18.17 10.67 8.06
N LYS A 115 -18.20 9.77 9.05
CA LYS A 115 -19.44 9.27 9.65
C LYS A 115 -20.27 10.37 10.30
N GLU A 116 -19.65 11.31 11.02
CA GLU A 116 -20.35 12.47 11.60
C GLU A 116 -20.96 13.40 10.54
N HIS A 117 -20.36 13.45 9.34
CA HIS A 117 -20.86 14.25 8.22
C HIS A 117 -21.82 13.47 7.31
N GLY A 118 -22.37 12.34 7.78
CA GLY A 118 -23.36 11.54 7.05
C GLY A 118 -22.79 10.79 5.86
N VAL A 119 -21.47 10.58 5.84
CA VAL A 119 -20.80 9.71 4.88
C VAL A 119 -20.65 8.35 5.57
N ASP A 120 -21.62 7.46 5.31
CA ASP A 120 -21.72 6.16 5.99
C ASP A 120 -20.56 5.20 5.66
N GLU A 121 -19.76 5.51 4.63
CA GLU A 121 -18.58 4.75 4.22
C GLU A 121 -17.48 5.70 3.67
N PRO A 122 -16.26 5.71 4.23
CA PRO A 122 -15.12 6.37 3.61
C PRO A 122 -14.79 5.70 2.26
N GLY A 123 -15.25 6.30 1.16
CA GLY A 123 -14.92 5.85 -0.20
C GLY A 123 -16.10 5.54 -1.13
N THR A 124 -17.35 5.70 -0.68
CA THR A 124 -18.51 5.37 -1.52
C THR A 124 -19.00 6.60 -2.28
N TYR A 125 -18.58 6.69 -3.54
CA TYR A 125 -19.17 7.56 -4.54
C TYR A 125 -20.69 7.36 -4.59
N LEU A 126 -21.45 8.45 -4.50
CA LEU A 126 -22.85 8.46 -4.91
C LEU A 126 -22.92 8.16 -6.41
N VAL A 127 -23.34 6.95 -6.78
CA VAL A 127 -23.89 6.68 -8.11
C VAL A 127 -25.26 6.03 -7.93
N THR A 128 -26.28 6.80 -8.27
CA THR A 128 -27.63 6.31 -8.52
C THR A 128 -27.65 5.59 -9.86
N ASP A 129 -28.15 4.35 -9.82
CA ASP A 129 -28.82 3.61 -10.88
C ASP A 129 -28.02 3.18 -12.14
N ASP A 130 -28.18 1.88 -12.41
CA ASP A 130 -28.14 1.19 -13.71
C ASP A 130 -26.80 0.68 -14.25
N GLY A 131 -26.44 -0.52 -13.75
CA GLY A 131 -25.90 -1.64 -14.53
C GLY A 131 -24.86 -1.35 -15.60
N LYS A 132 -23.58 -1.56 -15.27
CA LYS A 132 -22.53 -2.11 -16.15
C LYS A 132 -21.33 -2.50 -15.30
N GLY A 133 -20.65 -3.58 -15.70
CA GLY A 133 -19.57 -4.20 -14.95
C GLY A 133 -18.45 -3.24 -14.57
N PHE A 134 -17.85 -3.53 -13.43
CA PHE A 134 -16.64 -2.90 -12.94
C PHE A 134 -15.56 -2.90 -14.02
N GLN A 135 -15.21 -1.71 -14.53
CA GLN A 135 -13.99 -1.49 -15.29
C GLN A 135 -12.93 -0.96 -14.34
N VAL A 136 -11.85 -1.72 -14.18
CA VAL A 136 -10.73 -1.42 -13.29
C VAL A 136 -10.01 -0.12 -13.69
N ASP A 137 -10.22 0.34 -14.93
CA ASP A 137 -9.54 1.49 -15.50
C ASP A 137 -9.98 2.84 -14.89
N GLU A 138 -11.16 2.92 -14.27
CA GLU A 138 -11.71 4.19 -13.75
C GLU A 138 -11.27 4.54 -12.32
N VAL A 139 -10.44 3.72 -11.66
CA VAL A 139 -9.93 4.07 -10.33
C VAL A 139 -8.66 4.91 -10.46
N LEU A 140 -8.85 6.22 -10.34
CA LEU A 140 -7.86 7.31 -10.28
C LEU A 140 -7.23 7.69 -11.62
N ASP A 141 -7.53 8.89 -12.11
CA ASP A 141 -6.68 9.53 -13.10
C ASP A 141 -5.25 9.55 -12.56
N LEU A 142 -4.32 8.89 -13.26
CA LEU A 142 -2.92 9.28 -13.15
C LEU A 142 -2.87 10.76 -13.52
N PRO A 143 -2.01 11.58 -12.88
CA PRO A 143 -1.84 12.94 -13.36
C PRO A 143 -1.56 12.89 -14.87
N GLU A 144 -2.52 13.35 -15.68
CA GLU A 144 -2.29 13.70 -17.07
C GLU A 144 -1.28 14.86 -17.02
N ASP A 145 0.00 14.53 -16.98
CA ASP A 145 1.16 15.38 -17.31
C ASP A 145 2.43 14.83 -16.65
N PHE A 146 2.96 13.70 -17.14
CA PHE A 146 4.42 13.57 -17.24
C PHE A 146 4.80 13.92 -18.66
N GLN A 147 4.84 15.23 -18.94
CA GLN A 147 5.22 15.79 -20.23
C GLN A 147 6.67 15.42 -20.55
N GLY A 148 6.87 14.29 -21.26
CA GLY A 148 8.10 13.91 -21.94
C GLY A 148 9.31 13.52 -21.08
N GLU A 149 9.30 13.75 -19.77
CA GLU A 149 10.39 13.35 -18.87
C GLU A 149 10.05 12.10 -18.04
N ILE A 150 10.98 11.14 -18.02
CA ILE A 150 10.85 9.89 -17.25
C ILE A 150 10.88 10.24 -15.75
N PRO A 151 9.84 9.92 -14.96
CA PRO A 151 9.78 10.26 -13.54
C PRO A 151 10.88 9.55 -12.75
N VAL A 152 11.40 10.22 -11.71
CA VAL A 152 12.40 9.67 -10.80
C VAL A 152 11.79 9.52 -9.42
N PHE A 153 11.82 8.29 -8.89
CA PHE A 153 11.36 7.99 -7.53
C PHE A 153 12.56 7.72 -6.62
N GLU A 154 12.68 8.50 -5.55
CA GLU A 154 13.78 8.39 -4.58
C GLU A 154 13.32 7.67 -3.31
N PHE A 155 14.03 6.61 -2.94
CA PHE A 155 13.69 5.75 -1.81
C PHE A 155 14.81 5.67 -0.77
N GLN A 156 14.41 5.52 0.49
CA GLN A 156 15.27 5.16 1.60
C GLN A 156 15.05 3.69 1.97
N LYS A 157 15.93 3.14 2.82
CA LYS A 157 15.91 1.70 3.16
C LYS A 157 14.58 1.24 3.78
N LYS A 158 13.89 2.15 4.49
CA LYS A 158 12.59 1.91 5.12
C LYS A 158 11.43 1.84 4.12
N ASP A 159 11.62 2.38 2.91
CA ASP A 159 10.59 2.46 1.88
C ASP A 159 10.60 1.22 0.98
N LEU A 160 11.68 0.42 1.06
CA LEU A 160 11.81 -0.85 0.34
C LEU A 160 10.94 -1.94 0.96
N ILE A 161 10.21 -2.64 0.09
CA ILE A 161 9.41 -3.81 0.43
C ILE A 161 10.35 -5.01 0.45
N LEU A 162 10.82 -5.38 1.65
CA LEU A 162 11.80 -6.47 1.84
C LEU A 162 11.16 -7.83 2.16
N THR A 163 9.87 -7.87 2.50
CA THR A 163 9.22 -9.03 3.14
C THR A 163 8.21 -9.77 2.27
N ARG A 164 8.02 -9.39 1.00
CA ARG A 164 6.91 -9.89 0.17
C ARG A 164 7.32 -10.55 -1.14
N THR A 165 8.60 -10.71 -1.43
CA THR A 165 9.04 -11.23 -2.74
C THR A 165 10.23 -12.16 -2.58
N ASP A 166 10.07 -13.42 -2.98
CA ASP A 166 11.14 -14.44 -3.05
C ASP A 166 12.15 -14.19 -4.18
N THR A 167 12.09 -13.03 -4.83
CA THR A 167 13.20 -12.54 -5.63
C THR A 167 14.32 -12.20 -4.64
N ASP A 168 15.29 -13.10 -4.46
CA ASP A 168 16.47 -13.03 -3.57
C ASP A 168 17.28 -11.71 -3.71
N GLY A 169 16.69 -10.56 -3.37
CA GLY A 169 17.27 -9.24 -3.55
C GLY A 169 17.55 -8.82 -5.00
N PHE A 170 17.10 -9.58 -6.02
CA PHE A 170 17.39 -9.30 -7.44
C PHE A 170 16.72 -8.04 -7.97
N GLN A 171 15.52 -7.73 -7.49
CA GLN A 171 14.70 -6.61 -7.96
C GLN A 171 14.12 -5.86 -6.75
N MET A 172 14.42 -4.56 -6.63
CA MET A 172 13.91 -3.75 -5.53
C MET A 172 12.49 -3.30 -5.82
N LYS A 173 11.64 -3.33 -4.80
CA LYS A 173 10.23 -2.97 -4.87
C LYS A 173 9.93 -1.95 -3.78
N ALA A 174 9.16 -0.92 -4.11
CA ALA A 174 8.83 0.16 -3.18
C ALA A 174 7.43 0.73 -3.47
N MET A 175 6.89 1.43 -2.47
CA MET A 175 5.66 2.20 -2.62
C MET A 175 5.99 3.69 -2.69
N SER A 176 5.22 4.46 -3.45
CA SER A 176 5.24 5.92 -3.30
C SER A 176 4.87 6.33 -1.87
N SER A 177 5.23 7.56 -1.48
CA SER A 177 4.97 8.07 -0.13
C SER A 177 3.49 8.09 0.27
N ASP A 178 2.60 8.25 -0.71
CA ASP A 178 1.14 8.20 -0.56
C ASP A 178 0.55 6.79 -0.78
N ARG A 179 1.42 5.80 -1.05
CA ARG A 179 1.08 4.39 -1.35
C ARG A 179 0.17 4.16 -2.55
N ARG A 180 -0.03 5.18 -3.40
CA ARG A 180 -0.86 5.08 -4.60
C ARG A 180 -0.14 4.38 -5.75
N LEU A 181 1.19 4.39 -5.76
CA LEU A 181 1.99 3.79 -6.81
C LEU A 181 2.84 2.65 -6.24
N PHE A 182 2.96 1.60 -7.03
CA PHE A 182 3.91 0.51 -6.85
C PHE A 182 5.05 0.70 -7.83
N ILE A 183 6.29 0.63 -7.36
CA ILE A 183 7.49 0.89 -8.17
C ILE A 183 8.43 -0.32 -8.06
N LYS A 184 8.86 -0.84 -9.21
CA LYS A 184 9.88 -1.88 -9.34
C LYS A 184 11.13 -1.29 -9.99
N SER A 185 12.32 -1.55 -9.44
CA SER A 185 13.56 -1.37 -10.19
C SER A 185 13.69 -2.45 -11.26
N GLN A 186 14.58 -2.25 -12.23
CA GLN A 186 15.08 -3.34 -13.07
C GLN A 186 15.76 -4.42 -12.19
N ALA A 187 15.78 -5.66 -12.66
CA ALA A 187 16.47 -6.76 -12.00
C ALA A 187 17.98 -6.71 -12.25
N VAL A 188 18.76 -7.20 -11.28
CA VAL A 188 20.21 -7.39 -11.43
C VAL A 188 20.56 -8.85 -11.18
N ILE A 189 20.79 -9.62 -12.25
CA ILE A 189 21.03 -11.06 -12.17
C ILE A 189 22.51 -11.34 -12.47
N SER A 190 23.20 -11.97 -11.53
CA SER A 190 24.64 -12.26 -11.65
C SER A 190 25.50 -11.04 -12.00
N GLY A 191 25.11 -9.86 -11.50
CA GLY A 191 25.79 -8.58 -11.75
C GLY A 191 25.45 -7.91 -13.09
N VAL A 192 24.54 -8.49 -13.87
CA VAL A 192 24.04 -7.91 -15.13
C VAL A 192 22.70 -7.23 -14.87
N GLU A 193 22.60 -5.99 -15.34
CA GLU A 193 21.38 -5.21 -15.34
C GLU A 193 20.47 -5.69 -16.47
N MET A 194 19.27 -6.15 -16.12
CA MET A 194 18.28 -6.66 -17.05
C MET A 194 17.41 -5.52 -17.60
N GLN A 195 16.74 -5.76 -18.73
CA GLN A 195 15.73 -4.87 -19.31
C GLN A 195 14.31 -5.36 -19.04
N ASP A 196 14.10 -6.07 -17.94
CA ASP A 196 12.80 -6.56 -17.45
C ASP A 196 11.75 -5.43 -17.33
N TRP A 197 12.19 -4.21 -17.04
CA TRP A 197 11.32 -3.02 -17.05
C TRP A 197 10.66 -2.76 -18.42
N ALA A 198 11.37 -3.01 -19.53
CA ALA A 198 10.83 -2.82 -20.87
C ALA A 198 9.85 -3.95 -21.22
N VAL A 199 10.15 -5.16 -20.77
CA VAL A 199 9.27 -6.33 -20.94
C VAL A 199 7.94 -6.13 -20.20
N GLU A 200 7.98 -5.62 -18.97
CA GLU A 200 6.78 -5.27 -18.19
C GLU A 200 5.87 -4.29 -18.96
N ILE A 201 6.45 -3.26 -19.60
CA ILE A 201 5.70 -2.29 -20.43
C ILE A 201 5.11 -2.99 -21.66
N ILE A 202 5.94 -3.68 -22.44
CA ILE A 202 5.51 -4.38 -23.67
C ILE A 202 4.39 -5.39 -23.35
N ALA A 203 4.53 -6.18 -22.30
CA ALA A 203 3.53 -7.16 -21.89
C ALA A 203 2.19 -6.49 -21.51
N SER A 204 2.24 -5.38 -20.77
CA SER A 204 1.02 -4.64 -20.39
C SER A 204 0.35 -3.96 -21.60
N ASP A 205 1.13 -3.46 -22.55
CA ASP A 205 0.64 -2.87 -23.81
C ASP A 205 0.00 -3.93 -24.72
N LEU A 206 0.58 -5.13 -24.79
CA LEU A 206 0.01 -6.25 -25.53
C LEU A 206 -1.29 -6.72 -24.89
N ALA A 207 -1.34 -6.83 -23.56
CA ALA A 207 -2.54 -7.21 -22.84
C ALA A 207 -3.69 -6.21 -23.08
N GLU A 208 -3.41 -4.90 -23.03
CA GLU A 208 -4.38 -3.85 -23.34
C GLU A 208 -4.93 -3.99 -24.77
N GLN A 209 -4.06 -4.20 -25.77
CA GLN A 209 -4.48 -4.42 -27.16
C GLN A 209 -5.37 -5.66 -27.35
N LEU A 210 -5.20 -6.66 -26.49
CA LEU A 210 -5.98 -7.91 -26.52
C LEU A 210 -7.23 -7.85 -25.63
N GLY A 211 -7.46 -6.75 -24.89
CA GLY A 211 -8.54 -6.64 -23.91
C GLY A 211 -8.36 -7.59 -22.72
N ILE A 212 -7.12 -7.96 -22.39
CA ILE A 212 -6.78 -8.78 -21.23
C ILE A 212 -6.53 -7.85 -20.04
N PRO A 213 -7.25 -8.01 -18.90
CA PRO A 213 -7.05 -7.18 -17.71
C PRO A 213 -5.64 -7.37 -17.13
N CYS A 214 -4.78 -6.37 -17.30
CA CYS A 214 -3.38 -6.39 -16.88
C CYS A 214 -3.01 -5.08 -16.19
N VAL A 215 -2.09 -5.15 -15.23
CA VAL A 215 -1.54 -3.97 -14.58
C VAL A 215 -0.74 -3.18 -15.61
N LYS A 216 -1.21 -1.97 -15.94
CA LYS A 216 -0.50 -1.06 -16.83
C LYS A 216 0.81 -0.60 -16.19
N GLN A 217 1.91 -0.76 -16.93
CA GLN A 217 3.25 -0.42 -16.47
C GLN A 217 3.77 0.81 -17.23
N HIS A 218 4.46 1.69 -16.52
CA HIS A 218 5.04 2.91 -17.08
C HIS A 218 6.51 3.03 -16.68
N GLN A 219 7.35 3.53 -17.58
CA GLN A 219 8.79 3.67 -17.31
C GLN A 219 9.06 4.71 -16.22
N CYS A 220 10.01 4.42 -15.33
CA CYS A 220 10.58 5.39 -14.39
C CYS A 220 12.06 5.16 -14.14
N LYS A 221 12.67 6.03 -13.35
CA LYS A 221 13.95 5.80 -12.68
C LYS A 221 13.71 5.47 -11.20
N PHE A 222 14.27 4.36 -10.75
CA PHE A 222 14.31 3.98 -9.35
C PHE A 222 15.62 4.47 -8.74
N ALA A 223 15.57 5.38 -7.76
CA ALA A 223 16.74 5.91 -7.09
C ALA A 223 16.81 5.42 -5.65
N PHE A 224 17.90 4.77 -5.28
CA PHE A 224 18.13 4.27 -3.93
C PHE A 224 19.61 4.35 -3.55
N GLY A 225 19.88 4.99 -2.41
CA GLY A 225 21.25 5.36 -2.04
C GLY A 225 21.87 6.32 -3.06
N ASN A 226 23.04 5.98 -3.59
CA ASN A 226 23.77 6.79 -4.57
C ASN A 226 23.64 6.26 -6.02
N ARG A 227 22.68 5.36 -6.26
CA ARG A 227 22.48 4.71 -7.55
C ARG A 227 21.08 4.95 -8.07
N LYS A 228 20.96 4.94 -9.40
CA LYS A 228 19.71 5.02 -10.15
C LYS A 228 19.67 3.85 -11.10
N TRP A 229 18.52 3.21 -11.16
CA TRP A 229 18.21 2.10 -12.05
C TRP A 229 17.05 2.50 -12.96
N GLU A 230 16.90 1.87 -14.12
CA GLU A 230 15.60 1.85 -14.79
C GLU A 230 14.60 1.11 -13.91
N GLY A 231 13.33 1.28 -14.22
CA GLY A 231 12.25 0.59 -13.53
C GLY A 231 10.90 0.88 -14.15
N VAL A 232 9.89 0.27 -13.55
CA VAL A 232 8.49 0.52 -13.88
C VAL A 232 7.73 0.98 -12.65
N TYR A 233 6.69 1.76 -12.88
CA TYR A 233 5.68 2.05 -11.89
C TYR A 233 4.29 1.75 -12.44
N SER A 234 3.40 1.39 -11.52
CA SER A 234 1.98 1.17 -11.78
C SER A 234 1.16 1.75 -10.64
N LYS A 235 -0.16 1.83 -10.83
CA LYS A 235 -1.08 2.00 -9.70
C LYS A 235 -0.88 0.85 -8.71
N ASN A 236 -0.89 1.16 -7.43
CA ASN A 236 -0.99 0.16 -6.40
C ASN A 236 -2.42 -0.40 -6.39
N PHE A 237 -2.54 -1.69 -6.63
CA PHE A 237 -3.82 -2.39 -6.64
C PHE A 237 -4.13 -3.11 -5.31
N GLU A 238 -3.21 -3.08 -4.33
CA GLU A 238 -3.47 -3.47 -2.93
C GLU A 238 -3.83 -2.23 -2.08
N ILE A 239 -4.93 -1.58 -2.46
CA ILE A 239 -5.52 -0.45 -1.73
C ILE A 239 -6.94 -0.82 -1.25
N ASP A 240 -7.51 -0.04 -0.34
CA ASP A 240 -8.93 -0.13 0.04
C ASP A 240 -9.41 -1.52 0.53
N GLY A 241 -8.55 -2.21 1.30
CA GLY A 241 -8.85 -3.52 1.88
C GLY A 241 -8.59 -4.71 0.96
N TYR A 242 -8.11 -4.49 -0.27
CA TYR A 242 -7.65 -5.56 -1.14
C TYR A 242 -6.26 -6.04 -0.73
N THR A 243 -6.14 -7.35 -0.53
CA THR A 243 -4.86 -8.04 -0.29
C THR A 243 -4.68 -9.14 -1.31
N PHE A 244 -3.54 -9.15 -2.01
CA PHE A 244 -3.21 -10.23 -2.91
C PHE A 244 -2.84 -11.49 -2.12
N LEU A 245 -3.47 -12.60 -2.47
CA LEU A 245 -3.15 -13.93 -1.97
C LEU A 245 -2.66 -14.79 -3.12
N SER A 246 -1.39 -15.16 -3.06
CA SER A 246 -0.79 -16.02 -4.08
C SER A 246 -1.51 -17.37 -4.17
N PHE A 247 -1.45 -17.99 -5.34
CA PHE A 247 -1.98 -19.33 -5.53
C PHE A 247 -1.34 -20.34 -4.57
N GLU A 248 -0.02 -20.25 -4.32
CA GLU A 248 0.65 -21.09 -3.32
C GLU A 248 0.07 -20.90 -1.91
N SER A 249 -0.21 -19.65 -1.50
CA SER A 249 -0.85 -19.36 -0.22
C SER A 249 -2.27 -19.93 -0.15
N LEU A 250 -3.06 -19.79 -1.22
CA LEU A 250 -4.44 -20.26 -1.28
C LEU A 250 -4.51 -21.79 -1.18
N ILE A 251 -3.76 -22.53 -1.98
CA ILE A 251 -3.82 -24.00 -1.95
C ILE A 251 -3.29 -24.58 -0.62
N SER A 252 -2.39 -23.85 0.05
CA SER A 252 -1.86 -24.27 1.36
C SER A 252 -2.94 -24.33 2.45
N THR A 253 -4.00 -23.51 2.36
CA THR A 253 -5.13 -23.55 3.31
C THR A 253 -5.94 -24.83 3.17
N GLU A 254 -5.87 -25.47 2.01
CA GLU A 254 -6.53 -26.73 1.67
C GLU A 254 -5.59 -27.94 1.79
N HIS A 255 -4.39 -27.75 2.36
CA HIS A 255 -3.34 -28.78 2.45
C HIS A 255 -2.93 -29.38 1.10
N LEU A 256 -3.02 -28.57 0.03
CA LEU A 256 -2.60 -28.94 -1.32
C LEU A 256 -1.22 -28.34 -1.65
N SER A 257 -0.51 -28.95 -2.61
CA SER A 257 0.83 -28.54 -3.01
C SER A 257 1.08 -28.78 -4.50
N THR A 258 1.68 -27.79 -5.18
CA THR A 258 2.16 -27.93 -6.57
C THR A 258 3.51 -28.63 -6.67
N LYS A 259 4.13 -28.97 -5.53
CA LYS A 259 5.38 -29.74 -5.46
C LYS A 259 5.13 -31.25 -5.38
N ASP A 260 3.86 -31.65 -5.38
CA ASP A 260 3.49 -33.04 -5.30
C ASP A 260 3.69 -33.73 -6.64
N ASP A 261 4.19 -34.96 -6.57
CA ASP A 261 4.44 -35.87 -7.69
C ASP A 261 3.27 -35.97 -8.67
N ALA A 262 2.03 -35.95 -8.16
CA ALA A 262 0.82 -36.00 -8.97
C ALA A 262 0.66 -34.75 -9.84
N PHE A 263 0.88 -33.56 -9.26
CA PHE A 263 0.79 -32.29 -9.98
C PHE A 263 1.94 -32.14 -10.99
N ILE A 264 3.17 -32.47 -10.59
CA ILE A 264 4.35 -32.33 -11.44
C ILE A 264 4.17 -33.11 -12.76
N ARG A 265 3.59 -34.31 -12.69
CA ARG A 265 3.36 -35.20 -13.84
C ARG A 265 2.21 -34.78 -14.75
N MET A 266 1.36 -33.84 -14.34
CA MET A 266 0.25 -33.35 -15.18
C MET A 266 0.78 -32.62 -16.42
N GLY A 267 0.05 -32.73 -17.53
CA GLY A 267 0.28 -31.92 -18.72
C GLY A 267 -0.01 -30.43 -18.46
N SER A 268 0.51 -29.52 -19.30
CA SER A 268 0.31 -28.07 -19.09
C SER A 268 -1.17 -27.66 -19.09
N LEU A 269 -1.99 -28.23 -19.97
CA LEU A 269 -3.44 -27.97 -19.99
C LEU A 269 -4.13 -28.48 -18.72
N GLU A 270 -3.80 -29.70 -18.28
CA GLU A 270 -4.33 -30.27 -17.03
C GLU A 270 -3.94 -29.43 -15.81
N LYS A 271 -2.72 -28.87 -15.79
CA LYS A 271 -2.26 -27.95 -14.74
C LYS A 271 -3.07 -26.66 -14.74
N LEU A 272 -3.34 -26.06 -15.90
CA LEU A 272 -4.17 -24.85 -16.00
C LEU A 272 -5.59 -25.11 -15.51
N GLU A 273 -6.22 -26.20 -15.96
CA GLU A 273 -7.54 -26.62 -15.50
C GLU A 273 -7.55 -26.89 -14.00
N TRP A 274 -6.53 -27.57 -13.47
CA TRP A 274 -6.42 -27.83 -12.04
C TRP A 274 -6.30 -26.53 -11.23
N CYS A 275 -5.46 -25.59 -11.67
CA CYS A 275 -5.32 -24.28 -11.04
C CYS A 275 -6.63 -23.49 -11.06
N ALA A 276 -7.31 -23.42 -12.22
CA ALA A 276 -8.60 -22.74 -12.36
C ALA A 276 -9.65 -23.34 -11.40
N ASN A 277 -9.73 -24.66 -11.32
CA ASN A 277 -10.64 -25.34 -10.40
C ASN A 277 -10.34 -25.03 -8.93
N GLN A 278 -9.07 -24.96 -8.53
CA GLN A 278 -8.72 -24.59 -7.15
C GLN A 278 -9.05 -23.12 -6.86
N LEU A 279 -8.75 -22.20 -7.78
CA LEU A 279 -9.12 -20.78 -7.65
C LEU A 279 -10.63 -20.60 -7.50
N ALA A 280 -11.42 -21.27 -8.35
CA ALA A 280 -12.87 -21.24 -8.30
C ALA A 280 -13.41 -21.78 -6.96
N ARG A 281 -12.90 -22.93 -6.53
CA ARG A 281 -13.34 -23.60 -5.29
C ARG A 281 -12.99 -22.79 -4.05
N ILE A 282 -11.76 -22.32 -3.93
CA ILE A 282 -11.27 -21.60 -2.74
C ILE A 282 -11.87 -20.18 -2.69
N GLY A 283 -11.91 -19.50 -3.83
CA GLY A 283 -12.42 -18.13 -3.91
C GLY A 283 -13.94 -18.02 -3.91
N GLY A 284 -14.67 -19.13 -4.10
CA GLY A 284 -16.12 -19.08 -4.33
C GLY A 284 -16.49 -18.32 -5.60
N ILE A 285 -15.58 -18.24 -6.58
CA ILE A 285 -15.79 -17.57 -7.86
C ILE A 285 -16.19 -18.57 -8.94
N SER A 286 -16.78 -18.10 -10.04
CA SER A 286 -17.21 -19.01 -11.11
C SER A 286 -16.02 -19.69 -11.81
N CYS A 287 -16.19 -20.97 -12.16
CA CYS A 287 -15.17 -21.72 -12.89
C CYS A 287 -14.80 -21.05 -14.22
N ALA A 288 -15.79 -20.53 -14.96
CA ALA A 288 -15.55 -19.82 -16.22
C ALA A 288 -14.68 -18.56 -16.04
N GLN A 289 -14.83 -17.81 -14.94
CA GLN A 289 -13.96 -16.66 -14.65
C GLN A 289 -12.53 -17.09 -14.33
N ALA A 290 -12.38 -18.15 -13.52
CA ALA A 290 -11.07 -18.68 -13.17
C ALA A 290 -10.34 -19.28 -14.39
N GLU A 291 -11.06 -20.03 -15.24
CA GLU A 291 -10.54 -20.57 -16.49
C GLU A 291 -10.10 -19.44 -17.44
N LYS A 292 -10.95 -18.42 -17.62
CA LYS A 292 -10.59 -17.26 -18.43
C LYS A 292 -9.31 -16.60 -17.91
N TYR A 293 -9.19 -16.40 -16.60
CA TYR A 293 -8.00 -15.82 -16.00
C TYR A 293 -6.74 -16.66 -16.24
N MET A 294 -6.82 -17.99 -16.12
CA MET A 294 -5.70 -18.88 -16.43
C MET A 294 -5.33 -18.85 -17.91
N ILE A 295 -6.32 -18.75 -18.81
CA ILE A 295 -6.07 -18.61 -20.25
C ILE A 295 -5.43 -17.26 -20.56
N ASP A 296 -5.93 -16.17 -19.98
CA ASP A 296 -5.38 -14.82 -20.16
C ASP A 296 -3.89 -14.78 -19.75
N LEU A 297 -3.53 -15.39 -18.60
CA LEU A 297 -2.15 -15.56 -18.16
C LEU A 297 -1.32 -16.33 -19.19
N ALA A 298 -1.81 -17.50 -19.63
CA ALA A 298 -1.11 -18.34 -20.59
C ALA A 298 -0.89 -17.64 -21.94
N VAL A 299 -1.87 -16.87 -22.43
CA VAL A 299 -1.76 -16.12 -23.69
C VAL A 299 -0.65 -15.08 -23.59
N ILE A 300 -0.61 -14.29 -22.52
CA ILE A 300 0.46 -13.30 -22.32
C ILE A 300 1.81 -14.01 -22.19
N ASP A 301 1.90 -15.07 -21.40
CA ASP A 301 3.14 -15.82 -21.20
C ASP A 301 3.67 -16.41 -22.51
N CYS A 302 2.80 -16.93 -23.39
CA CYS A 302 3.19 -17.39 -24.72
C CYS A 302 3.65 -16.25 -25.64
N LEU A 303 2.99 -15.09 -25.60
CA LEU A 303 3.31 -13.97 -26.48
C LEU A 303 4.63 -13.31 -26.13
N VAL A 304 4.90 -13.15 -24.83
CA VAL A 304 6.14 -12.56 -24.34
C VAL A 304 7.19 -13.61 -23.99
N GLY A 305 6.90 -14.91 -24.10
CA GLY A 305 7.82 -15.96 -23.69
C GLY A 305 8.20 -15.90 -22.20
N ASN A 306 7.24 -15.60 -21.33
CA ASN A 306 7.47 -15.48 -19.88
C ASN A 306 7.71 -16.85 -19.26
N VAL A 307 8.87 -17.01 -18.62
CA VAL A 307 9.26 -18.29 -18.01
C VAL A 307 9.15 -18.35 -16.51
N ASP A 308 8.83 -17.21 -15.90
CA ASP A 308 8.77 -17.09 -14.45
C ASP A 308 7.33 -16.93 -13.96
N ARG A 309 6.35 -17.54 -14.66
CA ARG A 309 4.98 -17.67 -14.15
C ARG A 309 4.89 -18.75 -13.07
N HIS A 310 5.49 -18.49 -11.91
CA HIS A 310 5.38 -19.36 -10.74
C HIS A 310 4.09 -19.08 -9.95
N THR A 311 3.75 -19.97 -9.01
CA THR A 311 2.52 -19.94 -8.18
C THR A 311 2.41 -18.75 -7.22
N ARG A 312 3.34 -17.79 -7.29
CA ARG A 312 3.25 -16.51 -6.56
C ARG A 312 2.95 -15.31 -7.45
N ASN A 313 2.97 -15.49 -8.78
CA ASN A 313 2.68 -14.45 -9.77
C ASN A 313 1.25 -14.53 -10.32
N PHE A 314 0.39 -15.30 -9.65
CA PHE A 314 -1.05 -15.35 -9.86
C PHE A 314 -1.75 -15.85 -8.59
N GLY A 315 -3.05 -15.60 -8.48
CA GLY A 315 -3.81 -15.90 -7.26
C GLY A 315 -5.17 -15.19 -7.25
N LEU A 316 -5.61 -14.78 -6.06
CA LEU A 316 -6.85 -14.03 -5.85
C LEU A 316 -6.60 -12.77 -5.03
N PHE A 317 -7.44 -11.75 -5.21
CA PHE A 317 -7.60 -10.74 -4.19
C PHE A 317 -8.60 -11.18 -3.15
N PHE A 318 -8.30 -10.87 -1.89
CA PHE A 318 -9.29 -10.88 -0.82
C PHE A 318 -9.61 -9.44 -0.42
N ASN A 319 -10.89 -9.09 -0.45
CA ASN A 319 -11.38 -7.81 0.05
C ASN A 319 -11.80 -7.97 1.51
N SER A 320 -11.03 -7.40 2.44
CA SER A 320 -11.34 -7.50 3.88
C SER A 320 -12.63 -6.80 4.30
N ASN A 321 -13.08 -5.81 3.54
CA ASN A 321 -14.27 -5.02 3.87
C ASN A 321 -15.56 -5.77 3.47
N LYS A 322 -15.50 -6.56 2.38
CA LYS A 322 -16.63 -7.36 1.89
C LYS A 322 -16.56 -8.83 2.30
N GLY A 323 -15.37 -9.33 2.65
CA GLY A 323 -15.14 -10.74 2.94
C GLY A 323 -15.18 -11.63 1.69
N GLU A 324 -14.92 -11.06 0.51
CA GLU A 324 -15.08 -11.72 -0.79
C GLU A 324 -13.76 -11.82 -1.55
N TYR A 325 -13.65 -12.84 -2.41
CA TYR A 325 -12.53 -12.99 -3.33
C TYR A 325 -12.85 -12.48 -4.73
N SER A 326 -11.83 -11.98 -5.43
CA SER A 326 -11.93 -11.58 -6.83
C SER A 326 -10.67 -11.92 -7.63
N ILE A 327 -10.82 -11.98 -8.96
CA ILE A 327 -9.70 -12.16 -9.89
C ILE A 327 -8.87 -10.88 -9.94
N PRO A 328 -7.54 -10.94 -9.72
CA PRO A 328 -6.67 -9.79 -9.87
C PRO A 328 -6.37 -9.52 -11.35
N LEU A 329 -5.85 -8.32 -11.65
CA LEU A 329 -5.21 -8.06 -12.94
C LEU A 329 -4.00 -8.98 -13.13
N VAL A 330 -3.62 -9.27 -14.37
CA VAL A 330 -2.35 -9.93 -14.70
C VAL A 330 -1.18 -8.99 -14.38
N PHE A 331 -0.11 -9.50 -13.78
CA PHE A 331 1.11 -8.73 -13.43
C PHE A 331 2.35 -9.62 -13.40
N ASP A 332 3.53 -9.02 -13.17
CA ASP A 332 4.84 -9.70 -13.11
C ASP A 332 5.16 -10.48 -14.40
N ASN A 333 5.36 -9.73 -15.49
CA ASN A 333 5.68 -10.28 -16.81
C ASN A 333 7.16 -10.05 -17.20
N GLY A 334 7.96 -9.47 -16.29
CA GLY A 334 9.31 -8.96 -16.60
C GLY A 334 10.32 -10.01 -17.06
N MET A 335 10.12 -11.28 -16.73
CA MET A 335 11.00 -12.41 -17.12
C MET A 335 10.57 -13.04 -18.45
N GLY A 336 10.12 -12.21 -19.39
CA GLY A 336 9.85 -12.57 -20.78
C GLY A 336 10.89 -11.98 -21.74
N LEU A 337 10.70 -12.17 -23.04
CA LEU A 337 11.49 -11.62 -24.14
C LEU A 337 12.99 -11.81 -23.94
N PHE A 338 13.37 -12.97 -23.41
CA PHE A 338 14.75 -13.40 -23.14
C PHE A 338 15.47 -12.65 -22.01
N GLU A 339 14.76 -11.83 -21.23
CA GLU A 339 15.30 -11.14 -20.04
C GLU A 339 15.37 -12.08 -18.81
N HIS A 340 15.98 -13.26 -19.01
CA HIS A 340 16.28 -14.24 -17.97
C HIS A 340 17.65 -14.88 -18.23
N ASP A 341 18.43 -15.14 -17.18
CA ASP A 341 19.83 -15.61 -17.29
C ASP A 341 19.97 -16.95 -18.03
N TYR A 342 19.06 -17.90 -17.77
CA TYR A 342 19.01 -19.18 -18.46
C TYR A 342 18.80 -19.04 -19.98
N TYR A 343 18.07 -18.00 -20.42
CA TYR A 343 17.75 -17.79 -21.83
C TYR A 343 18.89 -17.19 -22.64
N ARG A 344 19.54 -16.16 -22.08
CA ARG A 344 20.63 -15.44 -22.74
C ARG A 344 21.78 -16.37 -23.14
N ASP A 345 22.07 -17.36 -22.30
CA ASP A 345 23.33 -18.10 -22.38
C ASP A 345 23.18 -19.51 -22.98
N ASN A 346 21.98 -20.10 -23.04
CA ASN A 346 21.81 -21.52 -23.35
C ASN A 346 21.03 -21.86 -24.64
N TYR A 347 20.12 -21.01 -25.12
CA TYR A 347 19.27 -21.35 -26.28
C TYR A 347 19.76 -20.71 -27.57
N LYS A 348 19.65 -21.44 -28.68
CA LYS A 348 20.15 -21.01 -29.99
C LYS A 348 19.05 -20.57 -30.95
N SER A 349 17.79 -20.90 -30.66
CA SER A 349 16.63 -20.49 -31.46
C SER A 349 15.46 -20.07 -30.58
N PHE A 350 14.56 -19.27 -31.16
CA PHE A 350 13.31 -18.87 -30.52
C PHE A 350 12.43 -20.09 -30.18
N GLU A 351 12.36 -21.08 -31.06
CA GLU A 351 11.59 -22.30 -30.86
C GLU A 351 12.11 -23.12 -29.67
N GLU A 352 13.44 -23.23 -29.53
CA GLU A 352 14.07 -23.90 -28.38
C GLU A 352 13.75 -23.17 -27.08
N ALA A 353 13.79 -21.85 -27.12
CA ALA A 353 13.38 -20.97 -26.04
C ALA A 353 11.92 -21.24 -25.63
N MET A 354 10.97 -21.15 -26.55
CA MET A 354 9.53 -21.26 -26.28
C MET A 354 9.10 -22.59 -25.66
N ASN A 355 9.85 -23.68 -25.87
CA ASN A 355 9.60 -24.97 -25.22
C ASN A 355 9.75 -24.94 -23.68
N ASN A 356 10.32 -23.88 -23.12
CA ASN A 356 10.54 -23.72 -21.68
C ASN A 356 9.57 -22.74 -21.03
N VAL A 357 8.62 -22.18 -21.80
CA VAL A 357 7.49 -21.44 -21.25
C VAL A 357 6.58 -22.43 -20.51
N TYR A 358 6.03 -22.00 -19.37
CA TYR A 358 5.24 -22.87 -18.48
C TYR A 358 4.04 -23.52 -19.21
N VAL A 359 3.46 -22.75 -20.12
CA VAL A 359 2.50 -23.20 -21.13
C VAL A 359 3.18 -22.99 -22.48
N SER A 360 3.79 -24.05 -23.04
CA SER A 360 4.28 -23.97 -24.41
C SER A 360 3.08 -23.85 -25.37
N PRO A 361 3.14 -22.97 -26.39
CA PRO A 361 2.08 -22.80 -27.38
C PRO A 361 1.87 -24.04 -28.27
#